data_AF-A0A6J8D8H1-F1
#
_entry.id   AF-A0A6J8D8H1-F1
#
_cell.length_a   1.000
_cell.length_b   1.000
_cell.length_c   1.000
_cell.angle_alpha   90.00
_cell.angle_beta   90.00
_cell.angle_gamma   90.00
#
_symmetry.space_group_name_H-M   'P 1'
#
loop_
_entity.id
_entity.type
_entity.pdbx_description
1 polymer ?
#
loop_
_entity_poly.entity_id
_entity_poly.type
_entity_poly.pdbx_seq_one_letter_code
_entity_poly.pdbx_strand_id
1 'polypeptide(L)'
;MPEMRYVGLEPSKYKTIRRKLQFHNVLVEEIKAVDPCFTKKHSKWEDHFDVDALFPADSGPFQYDEWSRVNTDAGQRMNIVSKSSDRASFIKLFKPQLFEFKEMSIESENQYHALQDLKANLPRNHMIVQMDFAENFNCKTADEVQSSYFNKCYVSLHPVVVYYKVNDTLHHKKFYIYFQMT
;
A
#
# COMPACT_ATOMS: atom_id res chain seq x y z
N MET A 1 21.78 -18.42 -3.83
CA MET A 1 21.27 -17.30 -3.00
C MET A 1 19.96 -16.85 -3.63
N PRO A 2 18.86 -16.70 -2.87
CA PRO A 2 17.61 -16.22 -3.45
C PRO A 2 17.82 -14.81 -4.00
N GLU A 3 17.42 -14.60 -5.25
CA GLU A 3 17.46 -13.32 -5.95
C GLU A 3 16.49 -12.37 -5.22
N MET A 4 16.99 -11.60 -4.26
CA MET A 4 16.16 -10.67 -3.47
C MET A 4 15.68 -9.54 -4.38
N ARG A 5 14.42 -9.60 -4.83
CA ARG A 5 13.78 -8.51 -5.57
C ARG A 5 13.11 -7.56 -4.59
N TYR A 6 13.81 -6.48 -4.28
CA TYR A 6 13.25 -5.30 -3.62
C TYR A 6 12.66 -4.36 -4.66
N VAL A 7 11.45 -3.84 -4.48
CA VAL A 7 10.88 -2.78 -5.34
C VAL A 7 10.74 -1.51 -4.49
N GLY A 8 11.65 -0.56 -4.68
CA GLY A 8 11.69 0.71 -3.94
C GLY A 8 10.51 1.65 -4.24
N LEU A 9 10.28 2.61 -3.34
CA LEU A 9 9.15 3.54 -3.36
C LEU A 9 9.07 4.47 -4.58
N GLU A 10 7.83 4.79 -4.96
CA GLU A 10 7.54 5.86 -5.91
C GLU A 10 7.74 7.26 -5.27
N PRO A 11 8.55 8.16 -5.87
CA PRO A 11 8.70 9.53 -5.39
C PRO A 11 7.53 10.39 -5.88
N SER A 12 6.37 10.28 -5.21
CA SER A 12 5.23 11.16 -5.43
C SER A 12 5.04 12.09 -4.22
N LYS A 13 5.11 13.41 -4.48
CA LYS A 13 4.89 14.51 -3.52
C LYS A 13 3.42 14.66 -3.07
N TYR A 14 2.54 13.73 -3.44
CA TYR A 14 1.12 13.79 -3.13
C TYR A 14 0.73 12.71 -2.11
N LYS A 15 0.22 13.19 -0.98
CA LYS A 15 -0.46 12.43 0.07
C LYS A 15 -1.47 11.47 -0.55
N THR A 16 -1.60 10.30 0.09
CA THR A 16 -2.67 9.32 -0.12
C THR A 16 -2.50 8.42 -1.35
N ILE A 17 -1.63 7.43 -1.23
CA ILE A 17 -1.72 6.15 -1.94
C ILE A 17 -0.97 5.17 -1.03
N ARG A 18 -1.50 3.95 -0.82
CA ARG A 18 -0.73 2.83 -0.26
C ARG A 18 0.60 2.76 -1.00
N ARG A 19 1.66 3.31 -0.40
CA ARG A 19 3.02 3.22 -0.89
C ARG A 19 3.32 1.74 -0.91
N LYS A 20 3.21 1.13 -2.09
CA LYS A 20 3.55 -0.28 -2.29
C LYS A 20 5.07 -0.39 -2.21
N LEU A 21 5.60 -0.38 -0.98
CA LEU A 21 6.77 -1.17 -0.67
C LEU A 21 6.34 -2.62 -0.87
N GLN A 22 6.56 -3.12 -2.08
CA GLN A 22 6.40 -4.53 -2.38
C GLN A 22 7.67 -5.23 -1.93
N PHE A 23 7.75 -5.45 -0.62
CA PHE A 23 8.54 -6.56 -0.12
C PHE A 23 7.88 -7.83 -0.63
N HIS A 24 8.64 -8.70 -1.29
CA HIS A 24 8.17 -10.07 -1.50
C HIS A 24 7.79 -10.66 -0.14
N ASN A 25 6.77 -11.52 -0.09
CA ASN A 25 6.34 -12.17 1.15
C ASN A 25 7.51 -12.82 1.92
N VAL A 26 8.55 -13.24 1.20
CA VAL A 26 9.83 -13.74 1.72
C VAL A 26 10.51 -12.74 2.67
N LEU A 27 10.62 -11.47 2.28
CA LEU A 27 11.28 -10.43 3.09
C LEU A 27 10.47 -10.10 4.36
N VAL A 28 9.14 -10.14 4.30
CA VAL A 28 8.31 -9.85 5.49
C VAL A 28 8.46 -10.94 6.55
N GLU A 29 8.51 -12.21 6.15
CA GLU A 29 8.73 -13.32 7.08
C GLU A 29 10.17 -13.34 7.63
N GLU A 30 11.17 -12.99 6.81
CA GLU A 30 12.55 -12.79 7.26
C GLU A 30 12.66 -11.63 8.27
N ILE A 31 11.99 -10.51 8.01
CA ILE A 31 11.92 -9.36 8.92
C ILE A 31 11.24 -9.75 10.25
N LYS A 32 10.14 -10.50 10.21
CA LYS A 32 9.47 -11.02 11.41
C LYS A 32 10.32 -12.05 12.17
N ALA A 33 11.13 -12.84 11.47
CA ALA A 33 12.04 -13.79 12.09
C ALA A 33 13.14 -13.07 12.88
N VAL A 34 13.62 -11.94 12.37
CA VAL A 34 14.59 -11.08 13.07
C VAL A 34 13.95 -10.24 14.17
N ASP A 35 12.72 -9.76 13.96
CA ASP A 35 11.95 -9.06 14.99
C ASP A 35 10.47 -9.51 14.99
N PRO A 36 10.12 -10.44 15.90
CA PRO A 36 8.74 -10.92 16.07
C PRO A 36 7.73 -9.82 16.45
N CYS A 37 8.22 -8.66 16.89
CA CYS A 37 7.42 -7.50 17.29
C CYS A 37 7.33 -6.45 16.17
N PHE A 38 7.67 -6.78 14.91
CA PHE A 38 7.57 -5.86 13.76
C PHE A 38 6.21 -5.16 13.60
N THR A 39 5.13 -5.78 14.03
CA THR A 39 3.79 -5.20 13.97
C THR A 39 3.37 -4.45 15.24
N LYS A 40 4.21 -4.40 16.28
CA LYS A 40 3.90 -3.77 17.57
C LYS A 40 4.46 -2.35 17.68
N LYS A 41 3.66 -1.47 18.29
CA LYS A 41 4.05 -0.09 18.59
C LYS A 41 4.97 -0.07 19.81
N HIS A 42 6.25 0.24 19.60
CA HIS A 42 7.24 0.47 20.65
C HIS A 42 7.95 1.80 20.42
N SER A 43 8.26 2.54 21.49
CA SER A 43 8.66 3.96 21.39
C SER A 43 10.09 4.22 20.89
N LYS A 44 10.92 3.19 20.69
CA LYS A 44 12.33 3.31 20.31
C LYS A 44 12.82 2.16 19.42
N TRP A 45 12.07 1.84 18.37
CA TRP A 45 12.43 0.74 17.47
C TRP A 45 13.75 0.96 16.71
N GLU A 46 14.05 2.21 16.33
CA GLU A 46 15.25 2.57 15.57
C GLU A 46 16.55 2.16 16.29
N ASP A 47 16.49 2.05 17.62
CA ASP A 47 17.60 1.69 18.50
C ASP A 47 17.79 0.15 18.63
N HIS A 48 16.79 -0.65 18.25
CA HIS A 48 16.77 -2.10 18.51
C HIS A 48 16.79 -2.97 17.25
N PHE A 49 16.35 -2.44 16.11
CA PHE A 49 16.30 -3.23 14.88
C PHE A 49 17.61 -3.11 14.09
N ASP A 50 18.41 -4.17 14.14
CA ASP A 50 19.65 -4.27 13.41
C ASP A 50 19.40 -4.61 11.93
N VAL A 51 19.21 -3.56 11.12
CA VAL A 51 19.11 -3.70 9.65
C VAL A 51 20.38 -4.29 9.06
N ASP A 52 21.54 -4.07 9.69
CA ASP A 52 22.81 -4.60 9.22
C ASP A 52 22.86 -6.14 9.34
N ALA A 53 22.19 -6.70 10.36
CA ALA A 53 22.06 -8.15 10.53
C ALA A 53 21.23 -8.85 9.45
N LEU A 54 20.29 -8.16 8.80
CA LEU A 54 19.51 -8.71 7.68
C LEU A 54 20.35 -8.96 6.42
N PHE A 55 21.46 -8.23 6.29
CA PHE A 55 22.27 -8.21 5.08
C PHE A 55 23.73 -8.53 5.42
N PRO A 56 24.16 -9.80 5.38
CA PRO A 56 25.52 -10.22 5.76
C PRO A 56 26.60 -9.52 4.93
N ALA A 57 27.78 -9.23 5.52
CA ALA A 57 28.85 -8.49 4.84
C ALA A 57 29.40 -9.16 3.56
N ASP A 58 29.29 -10.50 3.48
CA ASP A 58 29.78 -11.30 2.34
C ASP A 58 28.79 -11.39 1.17
N SER A 59 27.69 -10.65 1.23
CA SER A 59 26.76 -10.54 0.13
C SER A 59 27.41 -9.71 -0.98
N GLY A 60 27.45 -10.28 -2.19
CA GLY A 60 27.88 -9.56 -3.39
C GLY A 60 27.00 -8.34 -3.69
N PRO A 61 27.14 -7.71 -4.87
CA PRO A 61 26.32 -6.55 -5.22
C PRO A 61 24.82 -6.87 -5.11
N PHE A 62 24.09 -6.06 -4.35
CA PHE A 62 22.66 -6.20 -4.15
C PHE A 62 21.93 -5.74 -5.41
N GLN A 63 21.22 -6.67 -6.04
CA GLN A 63 20.29 -6.35 -7.11
C GLN A 63 18.94 -5.98 -6.51
N TYR A 64 18.38 -4.87 -6.94
CA TYR A 64 17.04 -4.44 -6.55
C TYR A 64 16.39 -3.64 -7.66
N ASP A 65 15.07 -3.61 -7.64
CA ASP A 65 14.25 -2.83 -8.53
C ASP A 65 13.80 -1.53 -7.83
N GLU A 66 13.71 -0.43 -8.58
CA GLU A 66 13.24 0.84 -8.04
C GLU A 66 12.41 1.59 -9.08
N TRP A 67 11.32 2.21 -8.64
CA TRP A 67 10.57 3.15 -9.47
C TRP A 67 11.41 4.39 -9.74
N SER A 68 11.76 4.61 -11.00
CA SER A 68 12.52 5.79 -11.42
C SER A 68 11.97 6.40 -12.70
N ARG A 69 12.22 7.71 -12.89
CA ARG A 69 11.86 8.42 -14.12
C ARG A 69 12.85 8.04 -15.21
N VAL A 70 12.36 7.40 -16.27
CA VAL A 70 13.14 7.04 -17.44
C VAL A 70 12.70 7.95 -18.60
N ASN A 71 13.68 8.55 -19.29
CA ASN A 71 13.42 9.24 -20.54
C ASN A 71 13.20 8.17 -21.62
N THR A 72 12.02 8.16 -22.23
CA THR A 72 11.71 7.37 -23.42
C THR A 72 11.56 8.31 -24.61
N ASP A 73 11.59 7.77 -25.83
CA ASP A 73 11.37 8.56 -27.06
C ASP A 73 10.02 9.31 -27.05
N ALA A 74 9.06 8.82 -26.25
CA ALA A 74 7.74 9.41 -26.03
C ALA A 74 7.63 10.31 -24.78
N GLY A 75 8.76 10.70 -24.17
CA GLY A 75 8.84 11.56 -22.98
C GLY A 75 9.22 10.84 -21.68
N GLN A 76 9.15 11.56 -20.55
CA GLN A 76 9.45 11.02 -19.22
C GLN A 76 8.33 10.12 -18.70
N ARG A 77 8.66 8.87 -18.37
CA ARG A 77 7.73 7.92 -17.76
C ARG A 77 8.33 7.31 -16.50
N MET A 78 7.49 7.03 -15.51
CA MET A 78 7.88 6.21 -14.37
C MET A 78 7.99 4.75 -14.83
N ASN A 79 9.12 4.11 -14.55
CA ASN A 79 9.31 2.69 -14.83
C ASN A 79 10.07 2.01 -13.68
N ILE A 80 9.90 0.70 -13.55
CA ILE A 80 10.70 -0.11 -12.64
C ILE A 80 12.05 -0.36 -13.31
N VAL A 81 13.12 0.01 -12.64
CA VAL A 81 14.49 -0.15 -13.14
C VAL A 81 15.29 -1.00 -12.17
N SER A 82 15.87 -2.08 -12.69
CA SER A 82 16.80 -2.91 -11.94
C SER A 82 18.13 -2.17 -11.75
N LYS A 83 18.56 -2.06 -10.51
CA LYS A 83 19.77 -1.40 -10.04
C LYS A 83 20.61 -2.38 -9.23
N SER A 84 21.91 -2.12 -9.23
CA SER A 84 22.90 -2.87 -8.49
C SER A 84 23.67 -1.89 -7.60
N SER A 85 23.77 -2.14 -6.30
CA SER A 85 24.61 -1.33 -5.41
C SER A 85 25.38 -2.15 -4.40
N ASP A 86 26.39 -1.54 -3.80
CA ASP A 86 27.08 -2.10 -2.64
C ASP A 86 26.15 -2.11 -1.41
N ARG A 87 26.55 -2.91 -0.40
CA ARG A 87 25.81 -3.09 0.86
C ARG A 87 25.53 -1.77 1.57
N ALA A 88 26.52 -0.91 1.71
CA ALA A 88 26.38 0.32 2.50
C ALA A 88 25.40 1.29 1.83
N SER A 89 25.50 1.44 0.52
CA SER A 89 24.55 2.23 -0.28
C SER A 89 23.13 1.66 -0.23
N PHE A 90 22.99 0.33 -0.32
CA PHE A 90 21.69 -0.32 -0.25
C PHE A 90 21.03 -0.13 1.12
N ILE A 91 21.75 -0.41 2.22
CA ILE A 91 21.21 -0.25 3.59
C ILE A 91 20.81 1.20 3.85
N LYS A 92 21.60 2.17 3.39
CA LYS A 92 21.27 3.60 3.50
C LYS A 92 19.95 3.96 2.80
N LEU A 93 19.65 3.31 1.67
CA LEU A 93 18.40 3.51 0.91
C LEU A 93 17.23 2.71 1.50
N PHE A 94 17.50 1.49 1.95
CA PHE A 94 16.51 0.52 2.44
C PHE A 94 15.98 0.87 3.83
N LYS A 95 16.87 1.25 4.76
CA LYS A 95 16.55 1.55 6.16
C LYS A 95 15.38 2.53 6.33
N PRO A 96 15.36 3.73 5.69
CA PRO A 96 14.22 4.64 5.83
C PRO A 96 12.92 4.06 5.23
N GLN A 97 13.01 3.31 4.14
CA GLN A 97 11.83 2.71 3.50
C GLN A 97 11.24 1.59 4.35
N LEU A 98 12.09 0.78 4.97
CA LEU A 98 11.66 -0.24 5.93
C LEU A 98 10.90 0.37 7.11
N PHE A 99 11.39 1.49 7.66
CA PHE A 99 10.71 2.16 8.76
C PHE A 99 9.35 2.74 8.35
N GLU A 100 9.27 3.38 7.19
CA GLU A 100 7.99 3.85 6.66
C GLU A 100 7.00 2.69 6.44
N PHE A 101 7.45 1.57 5.88
CA PHE A 101 6.62 0.38 5.72
C PHE A 101 6.12 -0.17 7.05
N LYS A 102 6.97 -0.16 8.08
CA LYS A 102 6.61 -0.62 9.41
C LYS A 102 5.51 0.24 10.01
N GLU A 103 5.64 1.56 9.97
CA GLU A 103 4.62 2.49 10.48
C GLU A 103 3.27 2.21 9.82
N MET A 104 3.26 2.08 8.49
CA MET A 104 2.06 1.74 7.73
C MET A 104 1.50 0.36 8.12
N SER A 105 2.35 -0.62 8.40
CA SER A 105 1.93 -1.96 8.84
C SER A 105 1.27 -1.93 10.21
N ILE A 106 1.85 -1.17 11.16
CA ILE A 106 1.27 -0.97 12.50
C ILE A 106 -0.09 -0.27 12.39
N GLU A 107 -0.21 0.75 11.55
CA GLU A 107 -1.48 1.44 11.32
C GLU A 107 -2.54 0.52 10.74
N SER A 108 -2.17 -0.30 9.74
CA SER A 108 -3.07 -1.29 9.14
C SER A 108 -3.59 -2.29 10.18
N GLU A 109 -2.71 -2.80 11.06
CA GLU A 109 -3.07 -3.74 12.12
C GLU A 109 -3.99 -3.06 13.16
N ASN A 110 -3.67 -1.84 13.57
CA ASN A 110 -4.51 -1.07 14.51
C ASN A 110 -5.90 -0.80 13.94
N GLN A 111 -6.00 -0.42 12.66
CA GLN A 111 -7.28 -0.21 11.98
C GLN A 111 -8.08 -1.51 11.91
N TYR A 112 -7.43 -2.64 11.66
CA TYR A 112 -8.06 -3.95 11.67
C TYR A 112 -8.62 -4.30 13.04
N HIS A 113 -7.81 -4.19 14.11
CA HIS A 113 -8.27 -4.45 15.48
C HIS A 113 -9.40 -3.52 15.90
N ALA A 114 -9.27 -2.22 15.67
CA ALA A 114 -10.32 -1.25 15.99
C ALA A 114 -11.64 -1.58 15.26
N LEU A 115 -11.57 -2.04 14.01
CA LEU A 115 -12.76 -2.47 13.27
C LEU A 115 -13.37 -3.76 13.86
N GLN A 116 -12.56 -4.73 14.28
CA GLN A 116 -13.05 -5.95 14.94
C GLN A 116 -13.72 -5.63 16.27
N ASP A 117 -13.11 -4.77 17.08
CA ASP A 117 -13.65 -4.31 18.36
C ASP A 117 -14.98 -3.56 18.16
N LEU A 118 -15.06 -2.72 17.13
CA LEU A 118 -16.29 -2.00 16.78
C LEU A 118 -17.39 -2.96 16.31
N LYS A 119 -17.05 -3.99 15.54
CA LYS A 119 -17.99 -5.03 15.10
C LYS A 119 -18.52 -5.84 16.29
N ALA A 120 -17.65 -6.24 17.21
CA ALA A 120 -18.02 -6.95 18.42
C ALA A 120 -18.94 -6.12 19.33
N ASN A 121 -18.58 -4.84 19.53
CA ASN A 121 -19.25 -3.94 20.47
C ASN A 121 -20.25 -2.97 19.82
N LEU A 122 -20.71 -3.26 18.60
CA LEU A 122 -21.62 -2.37 17.87
C LEU A 122 -22.91 -2.12 18.69
N PRO A 123 -23.27 -0.86 19.02
CA PRO A 123 -24.50 -0.55 19.73
C PRO A 123 -25.75 -0.83 18.91
N ARG A 124 -26.91 -0.94 19.57
CA ARG A 124 -28.20 -1.03 18.88
C ARG A 124 -28.48 0.24 18.08
N ASN A 125 -29.12 0.08 16.92
CA ASN A 125 -29.43 1.16 15.97
C ASN A 125 -28.21 1.89 15.36
N HIS A 126 -27.00 1.36 15.54
CA HIS A 126 -25.80 1.87 14.89
C HIS A 126 -25.38 0.94 13.75
N MET A 127 -24.68 1.51 12.76
CA MET A 127 -24.07 0.77 11.67
C MET A 127 -22.64 1.23 11.44
N ILE A 128 -21.81 0.34 10.92
CA ILE A 128 -20.44 0.62 10.50
C ILE A 128 -20.44 0.67 8.97
N VAL A 129 -20.00 1.77 8.39
CA VAL A 129 -19.85 1.91 6.93
C VAL A 129 -18.36 1.85 6.62
N GLN A 130 -17.92 0.77 5.98
CA GLN A 130 -16.55 0.61 5.50
C GLN A 130 -16.54 0.89 3.99
N MET A 131 -15.91 1.97 3.58
CA MET A 131 -15.74 2.35 2.17
C MET A 131 -14.29 2.12 1.76
N ASP A 132 -14.08 1.52 0.58
CA ASP A 132 -12.75 1.45 -0.04
C ASP A 132 -12.51 2.68 -0.95
N PHE A 133 -11.29 2.80 -1.47
CA PHE A 133 -10.93 3.83 -2.43
C PHE A 133 -11.83 3.81 -3.66
N ALA A 134 -12.11 5.01 -4.19
CA ALA A 134 -12.86 5.17 -5.41
C ALA A 134 -12.03 4.75 -6.62
N GLU A 135 -12.60 3.94 -7.50
CA GLU A 135 -12.07 3.74 -8.84
C GLU A 135 -12.75 4.70 -9.82
N ASN A 136 -11.94 5.48 -10.54
CA ASN A 136 -12.44 6.43 -11.53
C ASN A 136 -12.52 5.76 -12.91
N PHE A 137 -13.71 5.75 -13.48
CA PHE A 137 -13.99 5.21 -14.80
C PHE A 137 -14.32 6.32 -15.79
N ASN A 138 -13.75 6.20 -16.99
CA ASN A 138 -14.15 7.01 -18.13
C ASN A 138 -15.32 6.32 -18.81
N CYS A 139 -16.48 6.98 -18.85
CA CYS A 139 -17.59 6.50 -19.65
C CYS A 139 -17.26 6.75 -21.12
N LYS A 140 -17.32 5.67 -21.92
CA LYS A 140 -17.22 5.76 -23.38
C LYS A 140 -18.57 5.38 -23.97
N THR A 141 -19.08 6.20 -24.87
CA THR A 141 -20.27 5.86 -25.67
C THR A 141 -19.82 5.11 -26.93
N ALA A 142 -20.58 4.10 -27.35
CA ALA A 142 -20.17 3.21 -28.45
C ALA A 142 -19.97 3.93 -29.80
N ASP A 143 -20.64 5.07 -30.01
CA ASP A 143 -20.57 5.91 -31.21
C ASP A 143 -20.13 7.36 -30.87
N GLU A 144 -19.00 7.51 -30.16
CA GLU A 144 -18.50 8.85 -29.80
C GLU A 144 -17.99 9.64 -31.02
N VAL A 145 -18.65 10.76 -31.32
CA VAL A 145 -18.14 11.80 -32.21
C VAL A 145 -16.86 12.41 -31.59
N GLN A 146 -15.86 12.76 -32.40
CA GLN A 146 -14.58 13.30 -31.90
C GLN A 146 -14.72 14.51 -30.95
N SER A 147 -15.78 15.31 -31.09
CA SER A 147 -16.09 16.42 -30.18
C SER A 147 -16.37 15.99 -28.73
N SER A 148 -16.85 14.77 -28.52
CA SER A 148 -17.09 14.20 -27.18
C SER A 148 -15.80 13.96 -26.39
N TYR A 149 -14.62 13.98 -27.05
CA TYR A 149 -13.33 13.91 -26.38
C TYR A 149 -13.13 15.03 -25.33
N PHE A 150 -13.76 16.19 -25.52
CA PHE A 150 -13.68 17.32 -24.58
C PHE A 150 -14.76 17.29 -23.48
N ASN A 151 -15.83 16.51 -23.67
CA ASN A 151 -16.94 16.33 -22.71
C ASN A 151 -16.94 14.90 -22.19
N LYS A 152 -15.85 14.52 -21.50
CA LYS A 152 -15.74 13.19 -20.89
C LYS A 152 -16.59 13.14 -19.62
N CYS A 153 -17.50 12.17 -19.57
CA CYS A 153 -18.19 11.81 -18.34
C CYS A 153 -17.29 10.88 -17.51
N TYR A 154 -17.06 11.25 -16.26
CA TYR A 154 -16.31 10.45 -15.30
C TYR A 154 -17.25 9.92 -14.22
N VAL A 155 -17.06 8.66 -13.85
CA VAL A 155 -17.79 8.05 -12.75
C VAL A 155 -16.79 7.50 -11.74
N SER A 156 -16.89 7.96 -10.49
CA SER A 156 -16.14 7.40 -9.37
C SER A 156 -16.98 6.33 -8.69
N LEU A 157 -16.49 5.09 -8.66
CA LEU A 157 -17.15 3.96 -8.03
C LEU A 157 -16.52 3.66 -6.66
N HIS A 158 -17.33 3.68 -5.62
CA HIS A 158 -16.94 3.30 -4.26
C HIS A 158 -17.58 1.98 -3.86
N PRO A 159 -16.79 0.91 -3.71
CA PRO A 159 -17.22 -0.29 -3.01
C PRO A 159 -17.45 0.04 -1.52
N VAL A 160 -18.61 -0.33 -1.00
CA VAL A 160 -19.01 -0.07 0.39
C VAL A 160 -19.53 -1.34 1.04
N VAL A 161 -19.09 -1.62 2.26
CA VAL A 161 -19.63 -2.67 3.12
C VAL A 161 -20.24 -2.04 4.36
N VAL A 162 -21.53 -2.28 4.59
CA VAL A 162 -22.26 -1.78 5.75
C VAL A 162 -22.50 -2.93 6.71
N TYR A 163 -22.02 -2.81 7.95
CA TYR A 163 -22.26 -3.77 9.03
C TYR A 163 -23.31 -3.21 10.00
N TYR A 164 -24.22 -4.06 10.45
CA TYR A 164 -25.30 -3.69 11.38
C TYR A 164 -25.68 -4.89 12.24
N LYS A 165 -26.33 -4.66 13.39
CA LYS A 165 -26.81 -5.74 14.27
C LYS A 165 -28.32 -5.92 14.18
N VAL A 166 -28.76 -7.17 14.14
CA VAL A 166 -30.16 -7.60 14.30
C VAL A 166 -30.19 -8.68 15.37
N ASN A 167 -30.97 -8.47 16.43
CA ASN A 167 -31.05 -9.39 17.58
C ASN A 167 -29.65 -9.80 18.11
N ASP A 168 -28.79 -8.79 18.32
CA ASP A 168 -27.40 -8.93 18.78
C ASP A 168 -26.47 -9.77 17.87
N THR A 169 -26.95 -10.16 16.68
CA THR A 169 -26.18 -10.84 15.64
C THR A 169 -25.69 -9.83 14.61
N LEU A 170 -24.40 -9.89 14.24
CA LEU A 170 -23.79 -9.00 13.26
C LEU A 170 -24.10 -9.48 11.83
N HIS A 171 -24.63 -8.58 11.01
CA HIS A 171 -24.90 -8.77 9.58
C HIS A 171 -24.12 -7.76 8.75
N HIS A 172 -23.97 -8.03 7.46
CA HIS A 172 -23.36 -7.10 6.52
C HIS A 172 -24.09 -7.07 5.18
N LYS A 173 -24.04 -5.92 4.50
CA LYS A 173 -24.50 -5.72 3.12
C LYS A 173 -23.42 -5.01 2.31
N LYS A 174 -23.34 -5.32 1.03
CA LYS A 174 -22.38 -4.73 0.09
C LYS A 174 -23.12 -3.83 -0.89
N PHE A 175 -22.57 -2.66 -1.14
CA PHE A 175 -23.11 -1.67 -2.04
C PHE A 175 -21.99 -1.14 -2.94
N TYR A 176 -22.39 -0.63 -4.10
CA TYR A 176 -21.53 0.18 -4.94
C TYR A 176 -22.19 1.55 -5.05
N ILE A 177 -21.50 2.59 -4.57
CA ILE A 177 -21.95 3.97 -4.68
C ILE A 177 -21.17 4.58 -5.83
N TYR A 178 -21.87 5.16 -6.81
CA TYR A 178 -21.20 5.85 -7.91
C TYR A 178 -21.54 7.34 -7.86
N PHE A 179 -20.53 8.17 -8.11
CA PHE A 179 -20.68 9.61 -8.29
C PHE A 179 -20.37 9.95 -9.73
N GLN A 180 -21.36 10.48 -10.43
CA GLN A 180 -21.19 10.99 -11.78
C GLN A 180 -20.71 12.45 -11.69
N MET A 181 -19.55 12.72 -12.28
CA MET A 181 -19.03 14.08 -12.42
C MET A 181 -19.39 14.57 -13.82
N THR A 182 -20.26 15.58 -13.87
CA THR A 182 -20.68 16.28 -15.09
C THR A 182 -19.77 17.47 -15.37
#